data_AF-A0A3F3GSB5-F1
#
_entry.id   AF-A0A3F3GSB5-F1
#
_cell.length_a   1.000
_cell.length_b   1.000
_cell.length_c   1.000
_cell.angle_alpha   90.00
_cell.angle_beta   90.00
_cell.angle_gamma   90.00
#
_symmetry.space_group_name_H-M   'P 1'
#
loop_
_entity.id
_entity.type
_entity.pdbx_description
1 polymer ?
#
loop_
_entity_poly.entity_id
_entity_poly.type
_entity_poly.pdbx_seq_one_letter_code
_entity_poly.pdbx_strand_id
1 'polypeptide(L)'
;MTKIKIFGLMTAADAAIIIQAKPDYAGVVFAPGRHQVNQDQARMIRAALNPSIPLVGVFVATPIEEILAIAQAGIIQLVQLHG
;
A
#
# COMPACT_ATOMS: atom_id res chain seq x y z
N MET A 1 -12.37 -2.56 19.73
CA MET A 1 -11.46 -3.62 19.24
C MET A 1 -10.28 -2.97 18.56
N THR A 2 -9.10 -3.57 18.65
CA THR A 2 -7.85 -3.07 18.06
C THR A 2 -7.82 -3.35 16.55
N LYS A 3 -7.41 -2.37 15.74
CA LYS A 3 -7.20 -2.56 14.30
C LYS A 3 -5.74 -2.93 14.00
N ILE A 4 -5.54 -3.78 13.00
CA ILE A 4 -4.23 -4.29 12.59
C ILE A 4 -3.91 -3.87 11.15
N LYS A 5 -2.71 -3.32 10.95
CA LYS A 5 -2.14 -3.04 9.63
C LYS A 5 -0.89 -3.92 9.43
N ILE A 6 -0.82 -4.61 8.29
CA ILE A 6 0.42 -5.28 7.84
C ILE A 6 1.13 -4.38 6.84
N PHE A 7 2.42 -4.13 7.06
CA PHE A 7 3.21 -3.13 6.34
C PHE A 7 4.32 -3.77 5.50
N GLY A 8 4.75 -3.08 4.45
CA GLY A 8 5.96 -3.43 3.70
C GLY A 8 5.73 -4.50 2.64
N LEU A 9 4.52 -4.59 2.09
CA LEU A 9 4.25 -5.47 0.95
C LEU A 9 5.05 -4.99 -0.25
N MET A 10 5.72 -5.92 -0.92
CA MET A 10 6.56 -5.63 -2.09
C MET A 10 6.10 -6.41 -3.33
N THR A 11 5.34 -7.49 -3.14
CA THR A 11 4.93 -8.39 -4.23
C THR A 11 3.45 -8.77 -4.14
N ALA A 12 2.90 -9.21 -5.27
CA ALA A 12 1.55 -9.81 -5.31
C ALA A 12 1.44 -11.08 -4.46
N ALA A 13 2.55 -11.83 -4.28
CA ALA A 13 2.58 -12.99 -3.40
C ALA A 13 2.40 -12.59 -1.93
N ASP A 14 3.03 -11.48 -1.50
CA ASP A 14 2.82 -10.95 -0.14
C ASP A 14 1.34 -10.61 0.09
N ALA A 15 0.70 -9.97 -0.90
CA ALA A 15 -0.72 -9.65 -0.84
C ALA A 15 -1.59 -10.90 -0.71
N ALA A 16 -1.27 -11.98 -1.44
CA ALA A 16 -2.01 -13.24 -1.38
C ALA A 16 -1.86 -13.95 -0.02
N ILE A 17 -0.65 -13.91 0.56
CA ILE A 17 -0.37 -14.56 1.85
C ILE A 17 -1.16 -13.89 2.99
N ILE A 18 -1.25 -12.55 3.00
CA ILE A 18 -1.89 -11.83 4.12
C ILE A 18 -3.42 -11.93 4.13
N ILE A 19 -4.06 -12.45 3.06
CA ILE A 19 -5.51 -12.62 2.99
C ILE A 19 -6.03 -13.51 4.13
N GLN A 20 -5.28 -14.55 4.50
CA GLN A 20 -5.67 -15.45 5.59
C GLN A 20 -5.67 -14.76 6.96
N ALA A 21 -4.74 -13.80 7.16
CA ALA A 21 -4.62 -13.04 8.39
C ALA A 21 -5.73 -11.97 8.55
N LYS A 22 -6.44 -11.62 7.46
CA LYS A 22 -7.53 -10.64 7.43
C LYS A 22 -7.22 -9.34 8.21
N PRO A 23 -6.09 -8.66 7.93
CA PRO A 23 -5.80 -7.39 8.59
C PRO A 23 -6.84 -6.34 8.18
N ASP A 24 -7.03 -5.33 9.03
CA ASP A 24 -7.84 -4.17 8.69
C ASP A 24 -7.23 -3.35 7.55
N TYR A 25 -5.89 -3.38 7.40
CA TYR A 25 -5.15 -2.62 6.39
C TYR A 25 -3.89 -3.34 5.89
N ALA A 26 -3.50 -3.04 4.64
CA ALA A 26 -2.20 -3.42 4.08
C ALA A 26 -1.39 -2.16 3.72
N GLY A 27 -0.06 -2.23 3.68
CA GLY A 27 0.80 -1.08 3.41
C GLY A 27 1.89 -1.33 2.38
N VAL A 28 2.07 -0.38 1.46
CA VAL A 28 3.17 -0.29 0.49
C VAL A 28 3.96 1.00 0.69
N VAL A 29 5.25 1.00 0.35
CA VAL A 29 6.14 2.15 0.58
C VAL A 29 6.59 2.73 -0.75
N PHE A 30 6.30 4.00 -0.99
CA PHE A 30 6.79 4.72 -2.18
C PHE A 30 8.10 5.48 -1.90
N ALA A 31 8.41 5.70 -0.63
CA ALA A 31 9.66 6.34 -0.20
C ALA A 31 10.91 5.48 -0.47
N PRO A 32 12.06 6.10 -0.75
CA PRO A 32 13.33 5.39 -0.97
C PRO A 32 13.71 4.46 0.19
N GLY A 33 14.19 3.25 -0.13
CA GLY A 33 14.68 2.29 0.85
C GLY A 33 14.40 0.84 0.49
N ARG A 34 14.61 -0.06 1.45
CA ARG A 34 14.54 -1.51 1.24
C ARG A 34 13.17 -2.00 0.74
N HIS A 35 12.09 -1.39 1.21
CA HIS A 35 10.72 -1.79 0.89
C HIS A 35 10.07 -0.90 -0.18
N GLN A 36 10.85 -0.09 -0.88
CA GLN A 36 10.32 0.81 -1.91
C GLN A 36 9.67 -0.01 -3.04
N VAL A 37 8.46 0.40 -3.42
CA VAL A 37 7.76 -0.08 -4.60
C VAL A 37 7.49 1.07 -5.56
N ASN A 38 7.49 0.77 -6.85
CA ASN A 38 7.00 1.68 -7.88
C ASN A 38 5.47 1.52 -8.07
N GLN A 39 4.89 2.38 -8.92
CA GLN A 39 3.44 2.37 -9.17
C GLN A 39 2.94 1.06 -9.78
N ASP A 40 3.70 0.43 -10.67
CA ASP A 40 3.30 -0.83 -11.31
C ASP A 40 3.29 -1.99 -10.32
N GLN A 41 4.30 -2.07 -9.44
CA GLN A 41 4.33 -3.02 -8.33
C GLN A 41 3.15 -2.82 -7.39
N ALA A 42 2.88 -1.56 -6.99
CA ALA A 42 1.73 -1.25 -6.15
C ALA A 42 0.39 -1.63 -6.83
N ARG A 43 0.27 -1.45 -8.14
CA ARG A 43 -0.91 -1.86 -8.92
C ARG A 43 -1.09 -3.38 -8.91
N MET A 44 -0.01 -4.15 -9.09
CA MET A 44 -0.04 -5.62 -9.00
C MET A 44 -0.44 -6.09 -7.60
N ILE A 45 0.10 -5.47 -6.55
CA ILE A 45 -0.26 -5.73 -5.15
C ILE A 45 -1.74 -5.44 -4.92
N ARG A 46 -2.23 -4.29 -5.39
CA ARG A 46 -3.65 -3.91 -5.24
C ARG A 46 -4.57 -4.90 -5.93
N ALA A 47 -4.21 -5.38 -7.12
CA ALA A 47 -4.99 -6.36 -7.87
C ALA A 47 -5.05 -7.74 -7.18
N ALA A 48 -3.97 -8.15 -6.50
CA ALA A 48 -3.91 -9.42 -5.76
C ALA A 48 -4.56 -9.35 -4.37
N LEU A 49 -4.64 -8.16 -3.76
CA LEU A 49 -5.19 -7.97 -2.42
C LEU A 49 -6.73 -7.92 -2.45
N ASN A 50 -7.38 -8.57 -1.47
CA ASN A 50 -8.82 -8.52 -1.30
C ASN A 50 -9.33 -7.04 -1.31
N PRO A 51 -10.33 -6.69 -2.15
CA PRO A 51 -10.87 -5.33 -2.22
C PRO A 51 -11.38 -4.78 -0.88
N SER A 52 -11.78 -5.64 0.06
CA SER A 52 -12.24 -5.21 1.38
C SER A 52 -11.11 -4.71 2.28
N ILE A 53 -9.84 -4.99 1.97
CA ILE A 53 -8.66 -4.53 2.72
C ILE A 53 -8.12 -3.28 2.02
N PRO A 54 -8.22 -2.09 2.61
CA PRO A 54 -7.67 -0.87 2.04
C PRO A 54 -6.14 -0.94 1.98
N LEU A 55 -5.56 -0.56 0.84
CA LEU A 55 -4.13 -0.44 0.66
C LEU A 55 -3.68 0.97 1.03
N VAL A 56 -2.71 1.07 1.94
CA VAL A 56 -2.15 2.33 2.42
C VAL A 56 -0.83 2.59 1.70
N GLY A 57 -0.71 3.74 1.03
CA GLY A 57 0.56 4.22 0.46
C GLY A 57 1.32 5.06 1.47
N VAL A 58 2.62 4.76 1.65
CA VAL A 58 3.49 5.46 2.60
C VAL A 58 4.50 6.32 1.85
N PHE A 59 4.54 7.59 2.21
CA PHE A 59 5.28 8.64 1.50
C PHE A 59 6.15 9.42 2.47
N VAL A 60 7.32 9.86 2.00
CA VAL A 60 8.27 10.68 2.76
C VAL A 60 8.66 11.86 1.88
N ALA A 61 8.33 13.07 2.31
CA ALA A 61 8.62 14.32 1.58
C ALA A 61 8.24 14.28 0.08
N THR A 62 7.18 13.53 -0.28
CA THR A 62 6.73 13.35 -1.66
C THR A 62 5.81 14.50 -2.09
N PRO A 63 5.95 15.05 -3.31
CA PRO A 63 5.03 16.06 -3.84
C PRO A 63 3.57 15.57 -3.81
N ILE A 64 2.65 16.47 -3.47
CA ILE A 64 1.24 16.13 -3.31
C ILE A 64 0.61 15.64 -4.62
N GLU A 65 1.07 16.16 -5.75
CA GLU A 65 0.60 15.80 -7.08
C GLU A 65 0.86 14.32 -7.39
N GLU A 66 2.02 13.81 -6.97
CA GLU A 66 2.39 12.40 -7.16
C GLU A 66 1.55 11.49 -6.26
N ILE A 67 1.32 11.89 -5.01
CA ILE A 67 0.44 11.18 -4.07
C ILE A 67 -0.99 11.11 -4.63
N LEU A 68 -1.51 12.24 -5.13
CA LEU A 68 -2.85 12.32 -5.70
C LEU A 68 -2.99 11.46 -6.95
N ALA A 69 -1.99 11.44 -7.84
CA ALA A 69 -2.02 10.59 -9.03
C ALA A 69 -2.18 9.10 -8.67
N ILE A 70 -1.46 8.63 -7.65
CA ILE A 70 -1.54 7.23 -7.18
C ILE A 70 -2.89 6.93 -6.55
N ALA A 71 -3.41 7.86 -5.73
CA ALA A 71 -4.71 7.70 -5.07
C ALA A 71 -5.87 7.72 -6.07
N GLN A 72 -5.86 8.66 -7.03
CA GLN A 72 -6.88 8.79 -8.06
C GLN A 72 -6.88 7.62 -9.05
N ALA A 73 -5.71 7.00 -9.28
CA ALA A 73 -5.61 5.75 -10.03
C ALA A 73 -6.18 4.53 -9.29
N GLY A 74 -6.69 4.69 -8.05
CA GLY A 74 -7.26 3.62 -7.25
C GLY A 74 -6.23 2.62 -6.71
N ILE A 75 -4.93 2.90 -6.86
CA ILE A 75 -3.85 2.02 -6.40
C ILE A 75 -3.89 1.92 -4.87
N ILE A 76 -4.12 3.03 -4.19
CA ILE A 76 -4.24 3.11 -2.72
C ILE A 76 -5.56 3.75 -2.31
N GLN A 77 -6.04 3.41 -1.12
CA GLN A 77 -7.27 3.95 -0.54
C GLN A 77 -6.97 4.94 0.60
N LEU A 78 -5.74 4.91 1.13
CA LEU A 78 -5.31 5.70 2.27
C LEU A 78 -3.88 6.19 2.03
N VAL A 79 -3.60 7.41 2.45
CA VAL A 79 -2.27 8.03 2.40
C VAL A 79 -1.71 8.09 3.81
N GLN A 80 -0.49 7.61 4.00
CA GLN A 80 0.28 7.82 5.22
C GLN A 80 1.49 8.70 4.89
N LEU A 81 1.49 9.91 5.45
CA LEU A 81 2.63 10.82 5.40
C LEU A 81 3.56 10.46 6.56
N HIS A 82 4.75 9.97 6.23
CA HIS A 82 5.80 9.66 7.19
C HIS A 82 6.91 10.70 7.05
N GLY A 83 7.09 11.52 8.08
CA GLY A 83 8.18 12.49 8.21
C GLY A 83 9.23 12.00 9.17
#